data_AF-A0A1F5L0L0-F1
#
_entry.id   AF-A0A1F5L0L0-F1
#
_cell.length_a   1.000
_cell.length_b   1.000
_cell.length_c   1.000
_cell.angle_alpha   90.00
_cell.angle_beta   90.00
_cell.angle_gamma   90.00
#
_symmetry.space_group_name_H-M   'P 1'
#
loop_
_entity.id
_entity.type
_entity.pdbx_description
1 polymer ?
#
loop_
_entity_poly.entity_id
_entity_poly.type
_entity_poly.pdbx_seq_one_letter_code
_entity_poly.pdbx_strand_id
1 'polypeptide(L)'
;MPSFFTQGVIRMRLVVSFLTINWLGLATLSSASAHLADVLQNRAKSDLVNANDFMQDITFQKLMSNILVSMVITALVSAVLFIFGILLLVHPRWLREDCMVRIYYGCMTFLLSLPVISLGGYAAGRIHGFQSSFEFFGRDGSFPYYIVMYYGAVGQATFGSVLFILILIHFVTSG
;
A
#
# COMPACT_ATOMS: atom_id res chain seq x y z
N MET A 1 -5.70 -38.64 -15.80
CA MET A 1 -6.41 -37.75 -14.84
C MET A 1 -5.35 -37.02 -14.02
N PRO A 2 -5.27 -35.68 -14.03
CA PRO A 2 -4.38 -34.99 -13.12
C PRO A 2 -4.81 -35.34 -11.70
N SER A 3 -3.88 -35.82 -10.88
CA SER A 3 -4.17 -36.15 -9.49
C SER A 3 -4.64 -34.89 -8.75
N PHE A 4 -5.50 -35.05 -7.74
CA PHE A 4 -6.05 -33.97 -6.92
C PHE A 4 -4.96 -32.97 -6.44
N PHE A 5 -3.77 -33.50 -6.11
CA PHE A 5 -2.55 -32.75 -5.77
C PHE A 5 -2.08 -31.77 -6.87
N THR A 6 -2.19 -32.15 -8.14
CA THR A 6 -1.74 -31.33 -9.27
C THR A 6 -2.63 -30.09 -9.43
N GLN A 7 -3.95 -30.25 -9.19
CA GLN A 7 -4.88 -29.12 -9.24
C GLN A 7 -4.72 -28.16 -8.05
N GLY A 8 -4.47 -28.68 -6.84
CA GLY A 8 -4.22 -27.86 -5.65
C GLY A 8 -3.01 -26.94 -5.81
N VAL A 9 -1.91 -27.46 -6.35
CA VAL A 9 -0.67 -26.67 -6.59
C VAL A 9 -0.86 -25.60 -7.66
N ILE A 10 -1.59 -25.89 -8.74
CA ILE A 10 -1.88 -24.89 -9.80
C ILE A 10 -2.73 -23.74 -9.25
N ARG A 11 -3.79 -24.07 -8.49
CA ARG A 11 -4.66 -23.07 -7.87
C ARG A 11 -3.89 -22.18 -6.90
N MET A 12 -3.02 -22.75 -6.06
CA MET A 12 -2.21 -21.98 -5.12
C MET A 12 -1.20 -21.07 -5.82
N ARG A 13 -0.59 -21.53 -6.92
CA ARG A 13 0.30 -20.67 -7.74
C ARG A 13 -0.43 -19.47 -8.33
N LEU A 14 -1.65 -19.65 -8.83
CA LEU A 14 -2.47 -18.54 -9.32
C LEU A 14 -2.78 -17.52 -8.22
N VAL A 15 -3.12 -17.99 -7.01
CA VAL A 15 -3.36 -17.12 -5.85
C VAL A 15 -2.12 -16.34 -5.47
N VAL A 16 -0.96 -17.00 -5.35
CA VAL A 16 0.31 -16.32 -5.03
C VAL A 16 0.69 -15.33 -6.12
N SER A 17 0.56 -15.68 -7.41
CA SER A 17 0.82 -14.75 -8.51
C SER A 17 -0.06 -13.51 -8.44
N PHE A 18 -1.37 -13.70 -8.23
CA PHE A 18 -2.31 -12.60 -8.11
C PHE A 18 -1.94 -11.68 -6.94
N LEU A 19 -1.68 -12.25 -5.76
CA LEU A 19 -1.26 -11.48 -4.58
C LEU A 19 0.04 -10.72 -4.83
N THR A 20 1.02 -11.38 -5.45
CA THR A 20 2.32 -10.79 -5.78
C THR A 20 2.16 -9.57 -6.68
N ILE A 21 1.35 -9.65 -7.73
CA ILE A 21 1.08 -8.52 -8.63
C ILE A 21 0.43 -7.34 -7.87
N ASN A 22 -0.52 -7.62 -6.98
CA ASN A 22 -1.16 -6.57 -6.19
C ASN A 22 -0.18 -5.91 -5.20
N TRP A 23 0.70 -6.68 -4.55
CA TRP A 23 1.76 -6.12 -3.70
C TRP A 23 2.73 -5.23 -4.47
N LEU A 24 3.07 -5.59 -5.71
CA LEU A 24 3.85 -4.73 -6.58
C LEU A 24 3.11 -3.42 -6.91
N GLY A 25 1.82 -3.52 -7.28
CA GLY A 25 0.98 -2.36 -7.55
C GLY A 25 0.86 -1.42 -6.35
N LEU A 26 0.79 -1.98 -5.13
CA LEU A 26 0.78 -1.18 -3.92
C LEU A 26 2.13 -0.51 -3.66
N ALA A 27 3.25 -1.20 -3.90
CA ALA A 27 4.58 -0.63 -3.74
C ALA A 27 4.81 0.55 -4.71
N THR A 28 4.38 0.42 -5.97
CA THR A 28 4.49 1.49 -6.97
C THR A 28 3.58 2.67 -6.63
N LEU A 29 2.33 2.41 -6.21
CA LEU A 29 1.40 3.45 -5.76
C LEU A 29 1.94 4.22 -4.55
N SER A 30 2.48 3.50 -3.57
CA SER A 30 3.07 4.09 -2.36
C SER A 30 4.31 4.91 -2.70
N SER A 31 5.17 4.43 -3.59
CA SER A 31 6.34 5.17 -4.06
C SER A 31 5.95 6.46 -4.81
N ALA A 32 4.97 6.39 -5.70
CA ALA A 32 4.44 7.56 -6.39
C ALA A 32 3.83 8.58 -5.40
N SER A 33 3.08 8.10 -4.41
CA SER A 33 2.48 8.95 -3.37
C SER A 33 3.55 9.61 -2.49
N ALA A 34 4.64 8.90 -2.16
CA ALA A 34 5.77 9.47 -1.43
C ALA A 34 6.48 10.57 -2.23
N HIS A 35 6.69 10.36 -3.54
CA HIS A 35 7.26 11.38 -4.42
C HIS A 35 6.36 12.61 -4.53
N LEU A 36 5.03 12.42 -4.67
CA LEU A 36 4.09 13.54 -4.69
C LEU A 36 4.08 14.30 -3.36
N ALA A 37 4.18 13.60 -2.23
CA ALA A 37 4.28 14.22 -0.91
C ALA A 37 5.56 15.06 -0.77
N ASP A 38 6.71 14.58 -1.24
CA ASP A 38 7.97 15.35 -1.26
C ASP A 38 7.85 16.61 -2.12
N VAL A 39 7.29 16.49 -3.34
CA VAL A 39 7.07 17.64 -4.24
C VAL A 39 6.16 18.68 -3.57
N LEU A 40 5.05 18.26 -2.97
CA LEU A 40 4.13 19.17 -2.29
C LEU A 40 4.75 19.79 -1.03
N GLN A 41 5.56 19.04 -0.29
CA GLN A 41 6.29 19.55 0.86
C GLN A 41 7.27 20.65 0.44
N ASN A 42 8.02 20.44 -0.65
CA ASN A 42 8.99 21.40 -1.16
C ASN A 42 8.30 22.66 -1.72
N ARG A 43 7.14 22.52 -2.38
CA ARG A 43 6.32 23.65 -2.81
C ARG A 43 5.78 24.45 -1.63
N ALA A 44 5.19 23.79 -0.64
CA ALA A 44 4.71 24.46 0.57
C ALA A 44 5.83 25.21 1.31
N LYS A 45 7.04 24.63 1.36
CA LYS A 45 8.21 25.30 1.94
C LYS A 45 8.64 26.54 1.14
N SER A 46 8.55 26.49 -0.19
CA SER A 46 8.85 27.64 -1.06
C SER A 46 7.84 28.78 -0.85
N ASP A 47 6.55 28.46 -0.80
CA ASP A 47 5.50 29.46 -0.62
C ASP A 47 5.53 30.07 0.79
N LEU A 48 5.91 29.29 1.81
CA LEU A 48 6.17 29.80 3.16
C LEU A 48 7.22 30.92 3.19
N VAL A 49 8.24 30.85 2.33
CA VAL A 49 9.27 31.90 2.25
C VAL A 49 8.71 33.19 1.64
N ASN A 50 7.62 33.11 0.86
CA ASN A 50 7.04 34.22 0.11
C ASN A 50 5.72 34.78 0.68
N ALA A 51 5.01 34.10 1.59
CA ALA A 51 3.60 34.39 1.90
C ALA A 51 3.27 34.73 3.37
N ASN A 52 2.13 35.42 3.56
CA ASN A 52 1.55 35.87 4.85
C ASN A 52 0.74 34.78 5.61
N ASP A 53 0.41 33.64 5.00
CA ASP A 53 -0.43 32.56 5.60
C ASP A 53 0.40 31.43 6.25
N PHE A 54 1.41 31.84 7.02
CA PHE A 54 2.44 30.98 7.62
C PHE A 54 1.91 29.74 8.36
N MET A 55 0.75 29.82 9.03
CA MET A 55 0.25 28.76 9.90
C MET A 55 -0.34 27.56 9.14
N GLN A 56 -0.99 27.81 8.01
CA GLN A 56 -1.58 26.76 7.19
C GLN A 56 -0.50 25.98 6.44
N ASP A 57 0.51 26.68 5.91
CA ASP A 57 1.63 26.09 5.17
C ASP A 57 2.53 25.23 6.06
N ILE A 58 2.82 25.64 7.30
CA ILE A 58 3.58 24.82 8.27
C ILE A 58 2.83 23.52 8.59
N THR A 59 1.51 23.59 8.77
CA THR A 59 0.70 22.42 9.12
C THR A 59 0.59 21.45 7.94
N PHE A 60 0.43 21.97 6.73
CA PHE A 60 0.42 21.18 5.49
C PHE A 60 1.79 20.55 5.20
N GLN A 61 2.88 21.29 5.40
CA GLN A 61 4.24 20.77 5.27
C GLN A 61 4.50 19.61 6.22
N LYS A 62 4.11 19.75 7.50
CA LYS A 62 4.22 18.67 8.50
C LYS A 62 3.36 17.46 8.11
N LEU A 63 2.19 17.71 7.54
CA LEU A 63 1.34 16.64 7.01
C LEU A 63 2.03 15.88 5.87
N MET A 64 2.56 16.58 4.87
CA MET A 64 3.24 15.94 3.74
C MET A 64 4.46 15.14 4.19
N SER A 65 5.22 15.65 5.16
CA SER A 65 6.34 14.91 5.76
C SER A 65 5.89 13.60 6.41
N ASN A 66 4.80 13.61 7.17
CA ASN A 66 4.25 12.40 7.78
C ASN A 66 3.72 11.41 6.73
N ILE A 67 3.05 11.91 5.69
CA ILE A 67 2.55 11.08 4.58
C ILE A 67 3.73 10.45 3.83
N LEU A 68 4.79 11.21 3.54
CA LEU A 68 6.00 10.70 2.89
C LEU A 68 6.55 9.50 3.66
N VAL A 69 6.76 9.65 4.97
CA VAL A 69 7.28 8.56 5.82
C VAL A 69 6.34 7.35 5.81
N SER A 70 5.03 7.59 5.96
CA SER A 70 3.99 6.54 5.93
C SER A 70 3.99 5.76 4.61
N MET A 71 4.09 6.46 3.49
CA MET A 71 4.09 5.87 2.15
C MET A 71 5.39 5.11 1.87
N VAL A 72 6.55 5.59 2.32
CA VAL A 72 7.82 4.88 2.22
C VAL A 72 7.78 3.56 3.00
N ILE A 73 7.27 3.59 4.23
CA ILE A 73 7.11 2.36 5.04
C ILE A 73 6.19 1.37 4.33
N THR A 74 5.06 1.83 3.81
CA THR A 74 4.11 0.98 3.05
C THR A 74 4.77 0.39 1.81
N ALA A 75 5.55 1.19 1.06
CA ALA A 75 6.25 0.74 -0.13
C ALA A 75 7.26 -0.36 0.20
N LEU A 76 8.04 -0.20 1.27
CA LEU A 76 9.02 -1.19 1.72
C LEU A 76 8.36 -2.50 2.13
N VAL A 77 7.31 -2.43 2.95
CA VAL A 77 6.53 -3.62 3.36
C VAL A 77 5.98 -4.35 2.15
N SER A 78 5.41 -3.61 1.20
CA SER A 78 4.83 -4.18 -0.02
C SER A 78 5.89 -4.81 -0.93
N ALA A 79 7.06 -4.18 -1.06
CA ALA A 79 8.18 -4.70 -1.84
C ALA A 79 8.74 -6.01 -1.24
N VAL A 80 8.84 -6.09 0.09
CA VAL A 80 9.28 -7.34 0.76
C VAL A 80 8.31 -8.48 0.48
N LEU A 81 7.01 -8.23 0.57
CA LEU A 81 5.97 -9.23 0.26
C LEU A 81 5.95 -9.62 -1.21
N PHE A 82 6.20 -8.67 -2.11
CA PHE A 82 6.38 -8.93 -3.54
C PHE A 82 7.58 -9.86 -3.79
N ILE A 83 8.76 -9.54 -3.26
CA ILE A 83 9.97 -10.37 -3.42
C ILE A 83 9.74 -11.77 -2.89
N PHE A 84 9.11 -11.89 -1.72
CA PHE A 84 8.81 -13.19 -1.13
C PHE A 84 7.78 -13.98 -1.95
N GLY A 85 6.78 -13.31 -2.51
CA GLY A 85 5.81 -13.91 -3.44
C GLY A 85 6.49 -14.46 -4.71
N ILE A 86 7.41 -13.70 -5.31
CA ILE A 86 8.22 -14.17 -6.45
C ILE A 86 9.06 -15.41 -6.08
N LEU A 87 9.70 -15.41 -4.91
CA LEU A 87 10.50 -16.54 -4.45
C LEU A 87 9.67 -17.83 -4.36
N LEU A 88 8.42 -17.73 -3.87
CA LEU A 88 7.48 -18.86 -3.83
C LEU A 88 7.10 -19.34 -5.24
N LEU A 89 6.89 -18.43 -6.19
CA LEU A 89 6.55 -18.81 -7.56
C LEU A 89 7.69 -19.58 -8.25
N VAL A 90 8.93 -19.13 -8.04
CA VAL A 90 10.16 -19.74 -8.59
C VAL A 90 10.42 -21.12 -7.96
N HIS A 91 10.14 -21.29 -6.67
CA HIS A 91 10.37 -22.55 -5.95
C HIS A 91 9.06 -23.30 -5.62
N PRO A 92 8.42 -23.99 -6.60
CA PRO A 92 7.14 -24.70 -6.39
C PRO A 92 7.16 -25.74 -5.28
N ARG A 93 8.35 -26.27 -4.94
CA ARG A 93 8.51 -27.24 -3.86
C ARG A 93 8.08 -26.67 -2.50
N TRP A 94 8.13 -25.35 -2.33
CA TRP A 94 7.78 -24.64 -1.09
C TRP A 94 6.27 -24.39 -0.98
N LEU A 95 5.52 -24.62 -2.06
CA LEU A 95 4.06 -24.50 -2.14
C LEU A 95 3.32 -25.84 -1.97
N ARG A 96 4.06 -26.94 -1.77
CA ARG A 96 3.47 -28.27 -1.54
C ARG A 96 2.76 -28.30 -0.17
N GLU A 97 1.68 -29.07 -0.07
CA GLU A 97 0.77 -29.10 1.09
C GLU A 97 1.45 -29.36 2.44
N ASP A 98 2.56 -30.10 2.45
CA ASP A 98 3.32 -30.42 3.68
C ASP A 98 4.29 -29.30 4.12
N CYS A 99 4.39 -28.20 3.38
CA CYS A 99 5.39 -27.17 3.63
C CYS A 99 4.85 -26.02 4.48
N MET A 100 5.41 -25.86 5.70
CA MET A 100 5.10 -24.77 6.64
C MET A 100 5.26 -23.36 6.03
N VAL A 101 6.08 -23.23 4.98
CA VAL A 101 6.36 -21.95 4.30
C VAL A 101 5.10 -21.28 3.75
N ARG A 102 4.10 -22.06 3.32
CA ARG A 102 2.80 -21.52 2.88
C ARG A 102 2.06 -20.82 4.02
N ILE A 103 2.06 -21.43 5.20
CA ILE A 103 1.42 -20.87 6.40
C ILE A 103 2.18 -19.62 6.84
N TYR A 104 3.51 -19.65 6.83
CA TYR A 104 4.33 -18.46 7.09
C TYR A 104 4.02 -17.32 6.13
N TYR A 105 3.87 -17.59 4.82
CA TYR A 105 3.49 -16.56 3.86
C TYR A 105 2.14 -15.92 4.19
N GLY A 106 1.13 -16.75 4.46
CA GLY A 106 -0.20 -16.29 4.84
C GLY A 106 -0.16 -15.45 6.12
N CYS A 107 0.53 -15.91 7.16
CA CYS A 107 0.70 -15.20 8.42
C CYS A 107 1.46 -13.88 8.25
N MET A 108 2.54 -13.85 7.48
CA MET A 108 3.29 -12.62 7.21
C MET A 108 2.45 -11.63 6.41
N THR A 109 1.71 -12.11 5.40
CA THR A 109 0.77 -11.28 4.63
C THR A 109 -0.33 -10.71 5.53
N PHE A 110 -0.84 -11.49 6.48
CA PHE A 110 -1.82 -11.04 7.47
C PHE A 110 -1.25 -9.96 8.39
N LEU A 111 -0.11 -10.23 9.04
CA LEU A 111 0.53 -9.29 9.97
C LEU A 111 0.93 -7.98 9.27
N LEU A 112 1.41 -8.07 8.04
CA LEU A 112 1.84 -6.91 7.26
C LEU A 112 0.67 -6.19 6.55
N SER A 113 -0.52 -6.79 6.47
CA SER A 113 -1.73 -6.08 6.01
C SER A 113 -2.22 -5.04 7.03
N LEU A 114 -2.02 -5.27 8.34
CA LEU A 114 -2.42 -4.34 9.40
C LEU A 114 -1.78 -2.94 9.28
N PRO A 115 -0.45 -2.80 9.12
CA PRO A 115 0.15 -1.48 8.90
C PRO A 115 -0.32 -0.87 7.58
N VAL A 116 -0.53 -1.67 6.53
CA VAL A 116 -1.03 -1.16 5.23
C VAL A 116 -2.43 -0.52 5.38
N ILE A 117 -3.34 -1.18 6.08
CA ILE A 117 -4.68 -0.66 6.39
C ILE A 117 -4.57 0.62 7.21
N SER A 118 -3.79 0.58 8.28
CA SER A 118 -3.69 1.66 9.26
C SER A 118 -3.07 2.91 8.63
N LEU A 119 -1.99 2.75 7.87
CA LEU A 119 -1.30 3.83 7.16
C LEU A 119 -2.13 4.38 6.00
N GLY A 120 -2.83 3.52 5.25
CA GLY A 120 -3.73 3.95 4.18
C GLY A 120 -4.90 4.76 4.72
N GLY A 121 -5.55 4.27 5.78
CA GLY A 121 -6.64 4.97 6.46
C GLY A 121 -6.20 6.29 7.10
N TYR A 122 -5.04 6.28 7.76
CA TYR A 122 -4.42 7.49 8.31
C TYR A 122 -4.16 8.54 7.22
N ALA A 123 -3.53 8.13 6.12
CA ALA A 123 -3.24 9.02 5.00
C ALA A 123 -4.53 9.58 4.39
N ALA A 124 -5.53 8.73 4.10
CA ALA A 124 -6.80 9.15 3.53
C ALA A 124 -7.53 10.16 4.41
N GLY A 125 -7.63 9.89 5.72
CA GLY A 125 -8.30 10.79 6.67
C GLY A 125 -7.59 12.14 6.78
N ARG A 126 -6.26 12.15 6.79
CA ARG A 126 -5.48 13.40 6.88
C ARG A 126 -5.46 14.18 5.56
N ILE A 127 -5.38 13.51 4.41
CA ILE A 127 -5.44 14.16 3.09
C ILE A 127 -6.80 14.83 2.90
N HIS A 128 -7.88 14.13 3.27
CA HIS A 128 -9.24 14.68 3.18
C HIS A 128 -9.39 15.97 4.00
N GLY A 129 -8.86 16.00 5.22
CA GLY A 129 -8.89 17.19 6.07
C GLY A 129 -8.15 18.42 5.52
N PHE A 130 -7.32 18.24 4.49
CA PHE A 130 -6.54 19.30 3.85
C PHE A 130 -6.86 19.47 2.36
N GLN A 131 -8.06 19.04 1.92
CA GLN A 131 -8.48 19.08 0.52
C GLN A 131 -8.25 20.46 -0.14
N SER A 132 -8.62 21.55 0.53
CA SER A 132 -8.46 22.91 0.00
C SER A 132 -7.00 23.28 -0.29
N SER A 133 -6.05 22.87 0.56
CA SER A 133 -4.62 23.08 0.32
C SER A 133 -4.13 22.28 -0.88
N PHE A 134 -4.60 21.03 -1.05
CA PHE A 134 -4.26 20.24 -2.24
C PHE A 134 -4.80 20.83 -3.54
N GLU A 135 -6.03 21.37 -3.52
CA GLU A 135 -6.62 22.04 -4.67
C GLU A 135 -5.88 23.34 -5.00
N PHE A 136 -5.41 24.07 -3.98
CA PHE A 136 -4.57 25.25 -4.16
C PHE A 136 -3.26 24.93 -4.91
N PHE A 137 -2.48 23.95 -4.44
CA PHE A 137 -1.24 23.54 -5.11
C PHE A 137 -1.46 22.88 -6.49
N GLY A 138 -2.64 22.30 -6.73
CA GLY A 138 -3.02 21.72 -8.00
C GLY A 138 -3.50 22.73 -9.04
N ARG A 139 -3.89 23.94 -8.62
CA ARG A 139 -4.51 24.97 -9.45
C ARG A 139 -3.63 25.42 -10.61
N ASP A 140 -2.33 25.60 -10.35
CA ASP A 140 -1.38 26.12 -11.34
C ASP A 140 -0.73 25.01 -12.18
N GLY A 141 -0.76 23.77 -11.71
CA GLY A 141 -0.03 22.64 -12.32
C GLY A 141 -0.89 21.69 -13.17
N SER A 142 -2.22 21.85 -13.21
CA SER A 142 -3.20 20.92 -13.79
C SER A 142 -3.19 19.48 -13.23
N PHE A 143 -2.19 19.12 -12.41
CA PHE A 143 -2.05 17.78 -11.86
C PHE A 143 -2.99 17.60 -10.65
N PRO A 144 -3.88 16.61 -10.66
CA PRO A 144 -4.90 16.44 -9.64
C PRO A 144 -4.33 15.73 -8.39
N TYR A 145 -3.48 16.43 -7.63
CA TYR A 145 -2.80 15.89 -6.44
C TYR A 145 -3.76 15.28 -5.42
N TYR A 146 -4.86 15.99 -5.12
CA TYR A 146 -5.88 15.50 -4.19
C TYR A 146 -6.43 14.13 -4.62
N ILE A 147 -6.86 14.02 -5.87
CA ILE A 147 -7.48 12.79 -6.40
C ILE A 147 -6.49 11.63 -6.31
N VAL A 148 -5.26 11.82 -6.80
CA VAL A 148 -4.26 10.74 -6.83
C VAL A 148 -3.90 10.29 -5.41
N MET A 149 -3.61 11.22 -4.51
CA MET A 149 -3.15 10.87 -3.16
C MET A 149 -4.30 10.38 -2.26
N TYR A 150 -5.48 10.99 -2.33
CA TYR A 150 -6.65 10.56 -1.55
C TYR A 150 -7.15 9.19 -1.98
N TYR A 151 -7.48 9.02 -3.27
CA TYR A 151 -7.98 7.73 -3.75
C TYR A 151 -6.91 6.64 -3.76
N GLY A 152 -5.63 7.02 -3.91
CA GLY A 152 -4.50 6.10 -3.71
C GLY A 152 -4.46 5.57 -2.27
N ALA A 153 -4.57 6.45 -1.27
CA ALA A 153 -4.61 6.06 0.14
C ALA A 153 -5.85 5.23 0.50
N VAL A 154 -7.02 5.59 -0.05
CA VAL A 154 -8.25 4.79 0.09
C VAL A 154 -8.05 3.39 -0.53
N GLY A 155 -7.53 3.32 -1.75
CA GLY A 155 -7.25 2.05 -2.43
C GLY A 155 -6.28 1.16 -1.65
N GLN A 156 -5.24 1.76 -1.06
CA GLN A 156 -4.34 1.06 -0.14
C GLN A 156 -5.08 0.49 1.08
N ALA A 157 -5.91 1.29 1.74
CA ALA A 157 -6.65 0.86 2.93
C ALA A 157 -7.65 -0.27 2.59
N THR A 158 -8.37 -0.12 1.47
CA THR A 158 -9.31 -1.13 0.97
C THR A 158 -8.58 -2.42 0.62
N PHE A 159 -7.45 -2.36 -0.08
CA PHE A 159 -6.64 -3.52 -0.42
C PHE A 159 -6.19 -4.29 0.84
N GLY A 160 -5.62 -3.58 1.82
CA GLY A 160 -5.23 -4.18 3.09
C GLY A 160 -6.42 -4.84 3.79
N SER A 161 -7.60 -4.20 3.80
CA SER A 161 -8.80 -4.71 4.46
C SER A 161 -9.32 -5.99 3.79
N VAL A 162 -9.37 -6.02 2.45
CA VAL A 162 -9.78 -7.20 1.69
C VAL A 162 -8.85 -8.38 1.98
N LEU A 163 -7.53 -8.14 2.00
CA LEU A 163 -6.56 -9.18 2.36
C LEU A 163 -6.76 -9.72 3.77
N PHE A 164 -6.93 -8.82 4.73
CA PHE A 164 -7.17 -9.20 6.13
C PHE A 164 -8.41 -10.10 6.25
N ILE A 165 -9.53 -9.70 5.64
CA ILE A 165 -10.78 -10.46 5.66
C ILE A 165 -10.62 -11.82 4.96
N LEU A 166 -10.02 -11.86 3.77
CA LEU A 166 -9.84 -13.10 3.01
C LEU A 166 -8.99 -14.11 3.77
N ILE A 167 -7.92 -13.67 4.43
CA ILE A 167 -7.07 -14.54 5.23
C ILE A 167 -7.81 -15.03 6.47
N LEU A 168 -8.60 -14.17 7.12
CA LEU A 168 -9.39 -14.54 8.29
C LEU A 168 -10.47 -15.59 7.94
N ILE A 169 -11.17 -15.41 6.81
CA ILE A 169 -12.09 -16.41 6.26
C ILE A 169 -11.35 -17.71 5.98
N HIS A 170 -10.17 -17.65 5.35
CA HIS A 170 -9.39 -18.84 5.07
C HIS A 170 -9.03 -19.59 6.35
N PHE A 171 -8.59 -18.89 7.40
CA PHE A 171 -8.23 -19.50 8.67
C PHE A 171 -9.44 -20.13 9.38
N VAL A 172 -10.58 -19.44 9.41
CA VAL A 172 -11.83 -19.96 10.02
C VAL A 172 -12.37 -21.17 9.27
N THR A 173 -12.24 -21.21 7.94
CA THR A 173 -12.74 -22.34 7.11
C THR A 173 -11.81 -23.54 7.08
N SER A 174 -10.56 -23.41 7.55
CA SER A 174 -9.55 -24.48 7.53
C SER A 174 -9.16 -25.00 8.91
N GLY A 175 -9.67 -24.41 10.00
CA GLY A 175 -9.65 -24.95 11.36
C GLY A 175 -10.91 -25.76 11.66
#